data_AF-A0A7X0IES4-F1
#
_entry.id   AF-A0A7X0IES4-F1
#
_cell.length_a   1.000
_cell.length_b   1.000
_cell.length_c   1.000
_cell.angle_alpha   90.00
_cell.angle_beta   90.00
_cell.angle_gamma   90.00
#
_symmetry.space_group_name_H-M   'P 1'
#
loop_
_entity.id
_entity.type
_entity.pdbx_description
1 polymer ?
#
loop_
_entity_poly.entity_id
_entity_poly.type
_entity_poly.pdbx_seq_one_letter_code
_entity_poly.pdbx_strand_id
1 'polypeptide(L)'
;MPHPTTRRHGACRRRGRQKENYLVAHAQAHGHIVVTHETAGNSSKPIEIPDACSGLAVKRVTPFEMLRQVKARLVMKTFAHTDDLGD
;
A
#
# COMPACT_ATOMS: atom_id res chain seq x y z
N MET A 1 36.43 -21.19 -34.59
CA MET A 1 35.87 -19.88 -34.23
C MET A 1 34.56 -20.12 -33.47
N PRO A 2 34.56 -20.04 -32.12
CA PRO A 2 33.37 -20.28 -31.32
C PRO A 2 32.43 -19.06 -31.37
N HIS A 3 31.13 -19.31 -31.56
CA HIS A 3 30.08 -18.30 -31.55
C HIS A 3 29.75 -17.87 -30.11
N PRO A 4 29.46 -16.60 -29.84
CA PRO A 4 29.02 -16.17 -28.52
C PRO A 4 27.57 -16.64 -28.27
N THR A 5 27.42 -17.60 -27.37
CA THR A 5 26.12 -17.95 -26.77
C THR A 5 25.75 -16.88 -25.74
N THR A 6 25.00 -15.87 -26.19
CA THR A 6 24.46 -14.86 -25.28
C THR A 6 23.41 -15.52 -24.39
N ARG A 7 23.83 -15.94 -23.20
CA ARG A 7 22.99 -16.38 -22.08
C ARG A 7 22.07 -15.22 -21.70
N ARG A 8 20.86 -15.21 -22.25
CA ARG A 8 19.79 -14.32 -21.81
C ARG A 8 19.45 -14.71 -20.38
N HIS A 9 20.03 -14.00 -19.42
CA HIS A 9 19.55 -14.00 -18.05
C HIS A 9 18.07 -13.64 -18.07
N GLY A 10 17.26 -14.50 -17.46
CA GLY A 10 15.82 -14.38 -17.44
C GLY A 10 15.40 -13.00 -16.93
N ALA A 11 14.79 -12.22 -17.81
CA ALA A 11 13.92 -11.14 -17.36
C ALA A 11 12.66 -11.79 -16.81
N CYS A 12 12.70 -12.17 -15.52
CA CYS A 12 11.50 -12.39 -14.72
C CYS A 12 10.72 -11.07 -14.76
N ARG A 13 9.80 -10.96 -15.74
CA ARG A 13 8.94 -9.80 -15.93
C ARG A 13 8.05 -9.71 -14.71
N ARG A 14 8.50 -8.98 -13.69
CA ARG A 14 7.63 -8.45 -12.63
C ARG A 14 6.73 -7.41 -13.32
N ARG A 15 5.65 -7.89 -13.94
CA ARG A 15 4.56 -7.03 -14.39
C ARG A 15 4.00 -6.37 -13.13
N GLY A 16 4.49 -5.16 -12.84
CA GLY A 16 3.96 -4.35 -11.75
C GLY A 16 2.47 -4.20 -11.97
N ARG A 17 1.67 -4.58 -10.98
CA ARG A 17 0.29 -4.10 -10.94
C ARG A 17 0.36 -2.59 -10.93
N GLN A 18 -0.36 -2.00 -11.86
CA GLN A 18 -0.25 -0.57 -12.16
C GLN A 18 -0.78 0.28 -10.99
N LYS A 19 -1.70 -0.23 -10.15
CA LYS A 19 -2.40 0.60 -9.16
C LYS A 19 -1.54 1.07 -8.00
N GLU A 20 -0.79 0.17 -7.36
CA GLU A 20 -0.07 0.45 -6.12
C GLU A 20 1.12 1.39 -6.36
N ASN A 21 1.81 1.21 -7.50
CA ASN A 21 2.98 2.02 -7.86
C ASN A 21 2.63 3.48 -8.19
N TYR A 22 1.47 3.76 -8.78
CA TYR A 22 1.06 5.15 -9.09
C TYR A 22 0.84 5.98 -7.82
N LEU A 23 0.29 5.37 -6.76
CA LEU A 23 0.07 6.07 -5.49
C LEU A 23 1.40 6.48 -4.84
N VAL A 24 2.39 5.58 -4.86
CA VAL A 24 3.72 5.86 -4.31
C VAL A 24 4.46 6.90 -5.16
N ALA A 25 4.36 6.82 -6.50
CA ALA A 25 4.96 7.81 -7.40
C ALA A 25 4.36 9.20 -7.20
N HIS A 26 3.03 9.29 -7.05
CA HIS A 26 2.37 10.56 -6.75
C HIS A 26 2.80 11.11 -5.38
N ALA A 27 2.87 10.27 -4.36
CA ALA A 27 3.33 10.68 -3.05
C ALA A 27 4.79 11.16 -3.07
N GLN A 28 5.67 10.51 -3.84
CA GLN A 28 7.04 10.95 -4.03
C GLN A 28 7.13 12.33 -4.70
N ALA A 29 6.37 12.53 -5.78
CA ALA A 29 6.40 13.77 -6.55
C ALA A 29 5.88 14.99 -5.76
N HIS A 30 4.91 14.78 -4.87
CA HIS A 30 4.27 15.85 -4.09
C HIS A 30 4.69 15.88 -2.61
N GLY A 31 5.62 15.03 -2.18
CA GLY A 31 6.09 14.97 -0.80
C GLY A 31 5.04 14.51 0.21
N HIS A 32 4.12 13.63 -0.20
CA HIS A 32 3.09 13.09 0.67
C HIS A 32 3.56 11.84 1.43
N ILE A 33 2.86 11.55 2.53
CA ILE A 33 3.05 10.34 3.33
C ILE A 33 2.00 9.31 2.89
N VAL A 34 2.44 8.09 2.58
CA VAL A 34 1.54 6.99 2.21
C VAL A 34 1.00 6.32 3.47
N VAL A 35 -0.32 6.23 3.60
CA VAL A 35 -0.98 5.55 4.73
C VAL A 35 -1.53 4.21 4.25
N THR A 36 -1.06 3.10 4.82
CA THR A 36 -1.48 1.76 4.40
C THR A 36 -1.52 0.78 5.57
N HIS A 37 -2.50 -0.15 5.54
CA HIS A 37 -2.57 -1.28 6.47
C HIS A 37 -1.84 -2.51 5.91
N GLU A 38 -1.22 -2.42 4.72
CA GLU A 38 -0.50 -3.54 4.15
C GLU A 38 0.76 -3.86 4.95
N THR A 39 0.99 -5.15 5.17
CA THR A 39 2.20 -5.69 5.81
C THR A 39 3.10 -6.24 4.72
N ALA A 40 4.41 -5.98 4.83
CA ALA A 40 5.38 -6.54 3.92
C ALA A 40 5.35 -8.08 3.99
N GLY A 41 5.21 -8.72 2.83
CA GLY A 41 5.07 -10.15 2.66
C GLY A 41 6.16 -10.68 1.74
N ASN A 42 6.64 -11.89 2.04
CA ASN A 42 7.64 -12.59 1.24
C ASN A 42 7.04 -13.25 -0.02
N SER A 43 5.90 -12.75 -0.51
CA SER A 43 5.14 -13.43 -1.54
C SER A 43 5.64 -13.08 -2.94
N SER A 44 5.61 -14.05 -3.87
CA SER A 44 5.94 -13.84 -5.29
C SER A 44 4.87 -13.04 -6.06
N LYS A 45 3.95 -12.43 -5.33
CA LYS A 45 2.79 -11.67 -5.82
C LYS A 45 3.22 -10.25 -6.21
N PRO A 46 2.32 -9.43 -6.83
CA PRO A 46 2.60 -8.03 -7.15
C PRO A 46 3.29 -7.26 -6.02
N ILE A 47 4.13 -6.30 -6.43
CA ILE A 47 4.90 -5.43 -5.53
C ILE A 47 3.96 -4.81 -4.50
N GLU A 48 4.21 -5.08 -3.24
CA GLU A 48 3.42 -4.57 -2.14
C GLU A 48 3.78 -3.09 -1.88
N ILE A 49 2.81 -2.29 -1.43
CA ILE A 49 3.04 -0.87 -1.10
C ILE A 49 4.25 -0.66 -0.16
N PRO A 50 4.42 -1.43 0.95
CA PRO A 50 5.58 -1.24 1.83
C PRO A 50 6.92 -1.43 1.12
N ASP A 51 7.02 -2.34 0.15
CA ASP A 51 8.26 -2.56 -0.62
C ASP A 51 8.50 -1.43 -1.61
N ALA A 52 7.45 -0.96 -2.30
CA ALA A 52 7.53 0.17 -3.22
C ALA A 52 7.96 1.47 -2.50
N CYS A 53 7.36 1.76 -1.34
CA CYS A 53 7.74 2.92 -0.53
C CYS A 53 9.20 2.84 -0.04
N SER A 54 9.67 1.65 0.34
CA SER A 54 11.04 1.43 0.78
C SER A 54 12.04 1.66 -0.36
N GLY A 55 11.73 1.24 -1.58
CA GLY A 55 12.57 1.45 -2.76
C GLY A 55 12.61 2.89 -3.29
N LEU A 56 11.57 3.68 -3.01
CA LEU A 56 11.43 5.08 -3.50
C LEU A 56 11.68 6.13 -2.42
N ALA A 57 12.12 5.72 -1.23
CA ALA A 57 12.36 6.57 -0.05
C ALA A 57 11.14 7.44 0.33
N VAL A 58 9.93 6.92 0.11
CA VAL A 58 8.67 7.60 0.47
C VAL A 58 8.29 7.20 1.89
N LYS A 59 8.01 8.18 2.76
CA LYS A 59 7.56 7.92 4.12
C LYS A 59 6.20 7.23 4.10
N ARG A 60 6.10 6.12 4.82
CA ARG A 60 4.84 5.40 5.06
C ARG A 60 4.53 5.31 6.54
N VAL A 61 3.24 5.28 6.87
CA VAL A 61 2.74 5.04 8.23
C VAL A 61 1.50 4.15 8.18
N THR A 62 1.22 3.44 9.26
CA THR A 62 -0.04 2.72 9.43
C THR A 62 -1.19 3.69 9.74
N PRO A 63 -2.45 3.32 9.45
CA PRO A 63 -3.60 4.14 9.83
C PRO A 63 -3.61 4.45 11.33
N PHE A 64 -3.25 3.49 12.17
CA PHE A 64 -3.21 3.68 13.62
C PHE A 64 -2.13 4.68 14.05
N GLU A 65 -0.96 4.67 13.43
CA GLU A 65 0.08 5.66 13.69
C GLU A 65 -0.37 7.06 13.27
N MET A 66 -0.98 7.20 12.08
CA MET A 66 -1.53 8.46 11.61
C MET A 66 -2.59 9.00 12.59
N LEU A 67 -3.57 8.17 12.96
CA LEU A 67 -4.64 8.55 13.88
C LEU A 67 -4.11 9.02 15.24
N ARG A 68 -3.07 8.36 15.76
CA ARG A 68 -2.38 8.78 16.99
C ARG A 68 -1.65 10.12 16.81
N GLN A 69 -0.94 10.32 15.71
CA GLN A 69 -0.23 11.57 15.42
C GLN A 69 -1.17 12.77 15.34
N VAL A 70 -2.33 12.60 14.69
CA VAL A 70 -3.33 13.67 14.55
C VAL A 70 -4.29 13.79 15.73
N LYS A 71 -4.13 12.95 16.77
CA LYS A 71 -5.03 12.89 17.95
C LYS A 71 -6.51 12.75 17.55
N ALA A 72 -6.79 11.88 16.58
CA ALA A 72 -8.14 11.66 16.09
C ALA A 72 -9.07 11.16 17.21
N ARG A 73 -10.25 11.78 17.34
CA ARG A 73 -11.30 11.33 18.25
C ARG A 73 -12.37 10.57 17.48
N LEU A 74 -12.52 9.28 17.80
CA LEU A 74 -13.58 8.44 17.24
C LEU A 74 -14.80 8.52 18.16
N VAL A 75 -15.92 9.01 17.63
CA VAL A 75 -17.20 9.08 18.36
C VAL A 75 -18.10 7.95 17.87
N MET A 76 -18.55 7.10 18.79
CA MET A 76 -19.57 6.09 18.50
C MET A 76 -20.93 6.72 18.73
N LYS A 77 -21.80 6.69 17.70
CA LYS A 77 -23.21 7.04 17.86
C LYS A 77 -23.99 5.76 18.05
N THR A 78 -24.82 5.71 19.10
CA THR A 78 -25.82 4.66 19.24
C THR A 78 -27.00 5.02 18.36
N PHE A 79 -27.38 4.13 17.46
CA PHE A 79 -28.65 4.23 16.76
C PHE A 79 -29.65 3.40 17.56
N ALA A 80 -30.71 4.01 18.07
CA ALA A 80 -31.79 3.26 18.69
C ALA A 80 -32.52 2.49 17.59
N HIS A 81 -32.67 1.17 17.76
CA HIS A 81 -33.64 0.40 17.00
C HIS A 81 -35.00 0.72 17.59
N THR A 82 -35.80 1.55 16.91
CA THR A 82 -37.22 1.66 17.21
C THR A 82 -37.87 0.43 16.61
N ASP A 83 -37.87 -0.67 17.38
CA ASP A 83 -38.94 -1.64 17.27
C ASP A 83 -40.19 -0.95 17.81
N ASP A 84 -40.88 -0.23 16.92
CA ASP A 84 -42.23 0.25 17.17
C ASP A 84 -43.10 -0.98 17.51
N LEU A 85 -43.48 -1.06 18.79
CA LEU A 85 -44.67 -1.77 19.23
C LEU A 85 -45.86 -1.29 18.38
N GLY A 86 -46.17 -2.05 17.33
CA GLY A 86 -47.45 -2.02 16.65
C GLY A 86 -48.39 -3.02 17.34
N ASP A 87 -49.47 -2.44 17.89
CA ASP A 87 -50.72 -3.05 18.34
C ASP A 87 -51.21 -4.21 17.46
#